data_AF-A0A942BXN3-F1
#
_entry.id   AF-A0A942BXN3-F1
#
_cell.length_a   1.000
_cell.length_b   1.000
_cell.length_c   1.000
_cell.angle_alpha   90.00
_cell.angle_beta   90.00
_cell.angle_gamma   90.00
#
_symmetry.space_group_name_H-M   'P 1'
#
loop_
_entity.id
_entity.type
_entity.pdbx_description
1 polymer ?
#
loop_
_entity_poly.entity_id
_entity_poly.type
_entity_poly.pdbx_seq_one_letter_code
_entity_poly.pdbx_strand_id
1 'polypeptide(L)' 'MTCGNCGKTGARIIHVSRSYGKGSALLVIENVPVVSCPRCGESYVTAATLREIDNIKRNCSKIASTRPVPVAAFV' A
#
# COMPACT_ATOMS: atom_id res chain seq x y z
N MET A 1 6.31 11.58 13.26
CA MET A 1 7.00 12.37 12.21
C MET A 1 6.12 13.55 11.77
N THR A 2 6.68 14.52 11.04
CA THR A 2 5.91 15.64 10.44
C THR A 2 5.23 15.18 9.16
N CYS A 3 3.97 15.56 8.97
CA CYS A 3 3.22 15.26 7.75
C CYS A 3 3.78 16.08 6.58
N GLY A 4 4.13 15.42 5.48
CA GLY A 4 4.60 16.08 4.25
C GLY A 4 3.51 16.84 3.50
N ASN A 5 2.22 16.58 3.80
CA ASN A 5 1.09 17.29 3.20
C ASN A 5 0.71 18.54 4.00
N CYS A 6 0.39 18.40 5.30
CA CYS A 6 -0.11 19.52 6.11
C CYS A 6 0.92 20.17 7.05
N GLY A 7 2.15 19.67 7.11
CA GLY A 7 3.22 20.22 7.97
C GLY A 7 3.05 20.00 9.48
N LYS A 8 1.94 19.39 9.93
CA LYS A 8 1.68 19.12 11.35
C LYS A 8 2.44 17.88 11.82
N THR A 9 2.90 17.91 13.07
CA THR A 9 3.47 16.73 13.74
C THR A 9 2.39 15.72 14.10
N GLY A 10 2.80 14.45 14.27
CA GLY A 10 1.90 13.36 14.64
C GLY A 10 1.49 12.43 13.49
N ALA A 11 2.07 12.59 12.30
CA ALA A 11 2.01 11.53 11.30
C ALA A 11 2.75 10.28 11.81
N ARG A 12 2.23 9.11 11.45
CA ARG A 12 2.76 7.80 11.87
C ARG A 12 2.81 6.84 10.70
N ILE A 13 3.70 5.86 10.78
CA ILE A 13 3.75 4.76 9.82
C ILE A 13 2.82 3.66 10.33
N ILE A 14 1.90 3.21 9.46
CA ILE A 14 1.06 2.04 9.68
C ILE A 14 1.36 1.01 8.59
N HIS A 15 1.18 -0.26 8.88
CA HIS A 15 1.35 -1.34 7.91
C HIS A 15 -0.03 -1.82 7.49
N VAL A 16 -0.30 -1.83 6.18
CA VAL A 16 -1.60 -2.20 5.62
C VAL A 16 -1.43 -3.14 4.44
N SER A 17 -2.45 -3.94 4.16
CA SER A 17 -2.55 -4.68 2.91
C SER A 17 -3.11 -3.76 1.82
N ARG A 18 -2.44 -3.66 0.67
CA ARG A 18 -2.92 -2.89 -0.49
C ARG A 18 -3.10 -3.80 -1.69
N SER A 19 -4.24 -3.67 -2.35
CA SER A 19 -4.53 -4.31 -3.64
C SER A 19 -4.05 -3.44 -4.80
N TYR A 20 -3.46 -4.07 -5.81
CA TYR A 20 -3.02 -3.45 -7.06
C TYR A 20 -3.61 -4.22 -8.25
N GLY A 21 -3.93 -3.51 -9.33
CA GLY A 21 -4.56 -4.13 -10.50
C GLY A 21 -6.03 -4.49 -10.26
N LYS A 22 -6.57 -5.37 -11.11
CA LYS A 22 -7.98 -5.81 -11.10
C LYS A 22 -8.11 -7.17 -11.80
N GLY A 23 -9.17 -7.91 -11.48
CA GLY A 23 -9.47 -9.20 -12.12
C GLY A 23 -8.32 -10.21 -11.99
N SER A 24 -7.90 -10.82 -13.09
CA SER A 24 -6.78 -11.78 -13.13
C SER A 24 -5.41 -11.17 -12.79
N ALA A 25 -5.28 -9.84 -12.89
CA ALA A 25 -4.06 -9.12 -12.52
C ALA A 25 -4.12 -8.52 -11.10
N LEU A 26 -5.12 -8.92 -10.28
CA LEU A 26 -5.22 -8.47 -8.91
C LEU A 26 -4.08 -9.04 -8.06
N LEU A 27 -3.32 -8.15 -7.43
CA LEU A 27 -2.21 -8.47 -6.54
C LEU A 27 -2.45 -7.81 -5.18
N VAL A 28 -2.43 -8.61 -4.12
CA VAL A 28 -2.45 -8.10 -2.74
C VAL A 28 -1.01 -8.12 -2.21
N ILE A 29 -0.52 -6.94 -1.81
CA ILE A 29 0.76 -6.81 -1.10
C ILE A 29 0.45 -6.52 0.37
N GLU A 30 0.89 -7.40 1.25
CA GLU A 30 0.72 -7.28 2.70
C GLU A 30 1.83 -6.42 3.31
N ASN A 31 1.58 -5.88 4.51
CA ASN A 31 2.57 -5.13 5.28
C ASN A 31 3.21 -3.93 4.56
N VAL A 32 2.46 -3.24 3.71
CA VAL A 32 2.95 -2.03 3.03
C VAL A 32 3.03 -0.88 4.04
N PRO A 33 4.19 -0.25 4.25
CA PRO A 33 4.32 0.89 5.15
C PRO A 33 3.69 2.14 4.52
N VAL A 34 2.69 2.70 5.19
CA VAL A 34 1.96 3.90 4.79
C VAL A 34 2.10 4.96 5.87
N VAL A 35 2.45 6.18 5.48
CA VAL A 35 2.39 7.34 6.37
C VAL A 35 0.94 7.80 6.45
N SER A 36 0.36 7.73 7.65
CA SER A 36 -1.00 8.18 7.92
C SER A 36 -0.98 9.37 8.88
N CYS A 37 -1.66 10.45 8.51
CA CYS A 37 -1.78 11.65 9.31
C CYS A 37 -3.18 11.78 9.92
N PRO A 38 -3.33 11.65 11.26
CA PRO A 38 -4.63 11.81 11.90
C PRO A 38 -5.12 13.27 11.92
N ARG A 39 -4.27 14.24 11.55
CA ARG A 39 -4.60 15.68 11.63
C ARG A 39 -5.27 16.22 10.37
N CYS A 40 -4.96 15.65 9.20
CA CYS A 40 -5.56 16.04 7.92
C CYS A 40 -6.22 14.87 7.18
N GLY A 41 -6.13 13.64 7.69
CA GLY A 41 -6.69 12.44 7.06
C GLY A 41 -5.84 11.84 5.94
N GLU A 42 -4.78 12.54 5.52
CA GLU A 42 -3.93 12.10 4.42
C GLU A 42 -3.21 10.78 4.72
N SER A 43 -3.12 9.91 3.71
CA SER A 43 -2.38 8.65 3.79
C SER A 43 -1.58 8.41 2.52
N TYR A 44 -0.25 8.47 2.62
CA TYR A 44 0.66 8.38 1.49
C TYR A 44 1.81 7.39 1.75
N VAL A 45 2.45 6.94 0.67
CA VAL A 45 3.63 6.08 0.72
C VAL A 45 4.88 6.88 0.38
N THR A 46 6.04 6.44 0.87
CA THR A 46 7.31 7.11 0.55
C THR A 46 7.81 6.69 -0.84
N ALA A 47 8.74 7.48 -1.40
CA ALA A 47 9.40 7.12 -2.66
C ALA A 47 10.13 5.77 -2.59
N ALA A 48 10.73 5.45 -1.43
CA ALA A 48 11.38 4.16 -1.21
C ALA A 48 10.35 3.01 -1.23
N THR A 49 9.21 3.20 -0.56
CA THR A 49 8.12 2.22 -0.56
C THR A 49 7.54 2.00 -1.96
N LEU A 50 7.37 3.08 -2.76
CA LEU A 50 6.90 2.97 -4.14
C LEU A 50 7.84 2.15 -5.02
N ARG A 51 9.15 2.39 -4.91
CA ARG A 51 10.15 1.61 -5.65
C ARG A 51 10.08 0.12 -5.32
N GLU A 52 9.86 -0.22 -4.05
CA GLU A 52 9.71 -1.62 -3.63
C GLU A 52 8.41 -2.23 -4.14
N ILE A 53 7.30 -1.49 -4.08
CA ILE A 53 6.03 -1.93 -4.68
C ILE A 53 6.20 -2.22 -6.18
N ASP A 54 6.92 -1.38 -6.91
CA ASP A 54 7.17 -1.58 -8.34
C ASP A 54 8.12 -2.75 -8.61
N ASN A 55 9.08 -3.00 -7.72
CA ASN A 55 9.90 -4.22 -7.74
C ASN A 55 9.04 -5.47 -7.54
N ILE A 56 8.14 -5.46 -6.55
CA ILE A 56 7.24 -6.56 -6.25
C ILE A 56 6.31 -6.84 -7.44
N LYS A 57 5.71 -5.79 -8.02
CA LYS A 57 4.83 -5.93 -9.20
C LYS A 57 5.57 -6.56 -10.39
N ARG A 58 6.80 -6.12 -10.67
CA ARG A 58 7.61 -6.66 -11.78
C ARG A 58 8.01 -8.12 -11.58
N ASN A 59 8.28 -8.51 -10.33
CA ASN A 59 8.75 -9.84 -9.98
C ASN A 59 7.65 -10.75 -9.40
N CYS A 60 6.38 -10.34 -9.48
CA CYS A 60 5.25 -10.98 -8.82
C CYS A 60 5.18 -12.48 -9.10
N SER A 61 5.42 -12.92 -10.34
CA SER A 61 5.41 -14.34 -10.72
C SER A 61 6.43 -15.21 -9.99
N LYS A 62 7.51 -14.61 -9.45
CA LYS A 62 8.59 -15.31 -8.75
C LYS A 62 8.45 -15.28 -7.24
N ILE A 63 7.80 -14.26 -6.68
CA ILE A 63 7.79 -14.01 -5.23
C ILE A 63 6.40 -14.15 -4.60
N ALA A 64 5.32 -14.07 -5.38
CA ALA A 64 3.97 -14.12 -4.83
C ALA A 64 3.54 -15.58 -4.61
N SER A 65 3.07 -15.89 -3.40
CA SER A 65 2.37 -17.15 -3.15
C SER A 65 0.92 -17.01 -3.60
N THR A 66 0.45 -17.91 -4.46
CA THR A 66 -0.97 -17.94 -4.87
C THR A 66 -1.83 -18.40 -3.71
N ARG A 67 -2.80 -17.57 -3.31
CA ARG A 67 -3.79 -17.88 -2.27
C ARG A 67 -5.17 -17.42 -2.75
N PRO A 68 -6.23 -18.23 -2.61
CA PRO A 68 -7.58 -17.77 -2.91
C PRO A 68 -8.00 -16.72 -1.87
N VAL A 69 -8.46 -15.56 -2.32
CA VAL A 69 -8.97 -14.48 -1.47
C VAL A 69 -10.35 -14.08 -1.97
N PRO A 70 -11.39 -14.05 -1.11
CA PRO A 70 -12.70 -13.55 -1.51
C PRO A 70 -12.63 -12.05 -1.81
N VAL A 71 -13.20 -11.64 -2.95
CA VAL A 71 -13.23 -10.24 -3.39
C VAL A 71 -14.68 -9.81 -3.56
N ALA A 72 -15.07 -8.74 -2.88
CA ALA A 72 -16.37 -8.10 -3.06
C ALA A 72 -16.24 -6.90 -4.00
N ALA A 73 -17.20 -6.75 -4.91
CA ALA A 73 -17.35 -5.57 -5.75
C ALA A 73 -18.47 -4.68 -5.22
N PHE A 74 -18.30 -3.37 -5.28
CA PHE A 74 -19.38 -2.41 -5.04
C PHE A 74 -20.22 -2.32 -6.33
N VAL A 75 -21.51 -2.64 -6.24
CA VAL A 75 -22.48 -2.65 -7.37
C VAL A 75 -23.54 -1.58 -7.19
#